data_AF-A0A0W8DK45-F1
#
_entry.id   AF-A0A0W8DK45-F1
#
_cell.length_a   1.000
_cell.length_b   1.000
_cell.length_c   1.000
_cell.angle_alpha   90.00
_cell.angle_beta   90.00
_cell.angle_gamma   90.00
#
_symmetry.space_group_name_H-M   'P 1'
#
loop_
_entity.id
_entity.type
_entity.pdbx_description
1 polymer ?
#
loop_
_entity_poly.entity_id
_entity_poly.type
_entity_poly.pdbx_seq_one_letter_code
_entity_poly.pdbx_strand_id
1 'polypeptide(L)'
;MAEQREDVDGETWDDWVDDGSSTTFDCVFCASKFPAEEPLHAHLQETHDFSLRREISTRKLDTYGTIQLVNFLRWNTLDGVSADQVKQTLATEGNAAFQKDEFLKPVVADDPLLYCLDCDSSDDEDEGNPDEEQKSEKAGDDVADLIAKLQLENQELKQQMTKYSKLVRDFVVDGESSAPVEDAADNDTYYFDSYSQVGIHREMITDRVRTDGYRNAIINNPQVFKDKVVLDVGCGTGILSMFAAQAGAAKVIGIDRSEMGDVAREIVAANGFSDVITILRGKVEEIELPVDKVDIIVSEWMATVFYMNLCWTLCCSRVTSG
;
A
#
# COMPACT_ATOMS: atom_id res chain seq x y z
N MET A 1 1.04 -10.78 -56.94
CA MET A 1 1.49 -9.42 -56.57
C MET A 1 0.29 -8.78 -55.89
N ALA A 2 0.15 -8.98 -54.59
CA ALA A 2 0.70 -8.13 -53.52
C ALA A 2 -0.46 -7.28 -52.98
N GLU A 3 -1.26 -7.88 -52.09
CA GLU A 3 -2.18 -7.14 -51.23
C GLU A 3 -1.39 -6.76 -49.98
N GLN A 4 -1.27 -5.45 -49.77
CA GLN A 4 -0.58 -4.82 -48.66
C GLN A 4 -1.32 -5.16 -47.38
N ARG A 5 -0.65 -5.86 -46.45
CA ARG A 5 -1.02 -5.85 -45.04
C ARG A 5 -0.53 -4.51 -44.49
N GLU A 6 -1.46 -3.72 -43.98
CA GLU A 6 -1.11 -2.61 -43.09
C GLU A 6 -0.61 -3.24 -41.80
N ASP A 7 0.70 -3.07 -41.55
CA ASP A 7 1.33 -3.41 -40.28
C ASP A 7 0.74 -2.46 -39.23
N VAL A 8 -0.14 -3.00 -38.37
CA VAL A 8 -0.53 -2.34 -37.13
C VAL A 8 0.61 -2.60 -36.16
N ASP A 9 1.43 -1.57 -35.95
CA ASP A 9 2.50 -1.55 -34.97
C ASP A 9 1.96 -2.05 -33.62
N GLY A 10 2.52 -3.16 -33.16
CA GLY A 10 2.27 -3.68 -31.82
C GLY A 10 2.93 -2.73 -30.83
N GLU A 11 2.12 -1.87 -30.21
CA GLU A 11 2.51 -1.13 -29.01
C GLU A 11 2.79 -2.15 -27.91
N THR A 12 4.07 -2.53 -27.82
CA THR A 12 4.62 -3.40 -26.79
C THR A 12 4.72 -2.55 -25.53
N TRP A 13 4.28 -3.08 -24.39
CA TRP A 13 4.22 -2.38 -23.10
C TRP A 13 5.60 -2.02 -22.50
N ASP A 14 6.69 -2.15 -23.27
CA ASP A 14 8.04 -1.74 -22.91
C ASP A 14 8.27 -0.22 -23.01
N ASP A 15 7.31 0.54 -23.54
CA ASP A 15 7.41 2.00 -23.70
C ASP A 15 6.91 2.83 -22.50
N TRP A 16 6.50 2.18 -21.39
CA TRP A 16 6.56 2.84 -20.09
C TRP A 16 8.00 2.84 -19.59
N VAL A 17 8.83 3.60 -20.31
CA VAL A 17 9.98 4.23 -19.69
C VAL A 17 9.40 4.96 -18.48
N ASP A 18 9.82 4.58 -17.28
CA ASP A 18 9.79 5.44 -16.10
C ASP A 18 10.06 6.84 -16.62
N ASP A 19 9.01 7.66 -16.73
CA ASP A 19 9.19 9.00 -17.21
C ASP A 19 10.04 9.59 -16.11
N GLY A 20 11.33 9.74 -16.39
CA GLY A 20 12.33 10.22 -15.46
C GLY A 20 12.09 11.67 -15.08
N SER A 21 10.85 12.03 -14.72
CA SER A 21 10.51 13.07 -13.81
C SER A 21 11.29 12.76 -12.54
N SER A 22 12.50 13.31 -12.51
CA SER A 22 13.19 13.56 -11.26
C SER A 22 12.13 14.06 -10.28
N THR A 23 11.86 13.31 -9.22
CA THR A 23 10.91 13.71 -8.18
C THR A 23 11.43 14.99 -7.55
N THR A 24 10.88 16.13 -7.99
CA THR A 24 11.28 17.45 -7.50
C THR A 24 10.26 17.97 -6.50
N PHE A 25 10.73 18.35 -5.33
CA PHE A 25 9.95 18.97 -4.28
C PHE A 25 9.85 20.48 -4.52
N ASP A 26 8.63 20.93 -4.84
CA ASP A 26 8.35 22.35 -5.07
C ASP A 26 8.03 23.06 -3.74
N CYS A 27 8.66 24.21 -3.51
CA CYS A 27 8.38 25.06 -2.36
C CYS A 27 6.91 25.51 -2.33
N VAL A 28 6.30 25.53 -1.14
CA VAL A 28 4.89 25.92 -0.98
C VAL A 28 4.65 27.43 -1.08
N PHE A 29 5.71 28.27 -1.01
CA PHE A 29 5.61 29.74 -1.03
C PHE A 29 6.30 30.40 -2.23
N CYS A 30 7.18 29.70 -2.95
CA CYS A 30 7.94 30.29 -4.06
C CYS A 30 8.24 29.27 -5.16
N ALA A 31 8.86 29.73 -6.26
CA ALA A 31 9.15 28.91 -7.43
C ALA A 31 10.40 28.01 -7.30
N SER A 32 11.01 27.92 -6.11
CA SER A 32 12.19 27.07 -5.86
C SER A 32 11.83 25.59 -5.88
N LYS A 33 12.70 24.77 -6.49
CA LYS A 33 12.54 23.32 -6.62
C LYS A 33 13.74 22.59 -6.02
N PHE A 34 13.51 21.47 -5.36
CA PHE A 34 14.54 20.71 -4.66
C PHE A 34 14.53 19.23 -5.05
N PRO A 35 15.68 18.56 -5.08
CA PRO A 35 15.76 17.13 -5.43
C PRO A 35 15.44 16.19 -4.27
N ALA A 36 15.29 16.70 -3.05
CA ALA A 36 15.02 15.93 -1.83
C ALA A 36 14.25 16.78 -0.81
N GLU A 37 13.68 16.11 0.21
CA GLU A 37 12.86 16.73 1.25
C GLU A 37 13.67 17.62 2.21
N GLU A 38 14.84 17.17 2.66
CA GLU A 38 15.63 17.88 3.67
C GLU A 38 16.08 19.30 3.20
N PRO A 39 16.58 19.48 1.95
CA PRO A 39 16.86 20.81 1.42
C PRO A 39 15.63 21.72 1.29
N LEU A 40 14.45 21.16 1.01
CA LEU A 40 13.20 21.92 0.98
C LEU A 40 12.87 22.47 2.37
N HIS A 41 12.93 21.64 3.42
CA HIS A 41 12.67 22.09 4.79
C HIS A 41 13.67 23.16 5.25
N ALA A 42 14.96 22.99 4.92
CA ALA A 42 15.97 24.01 5.18
C ALA A 42 15.63 25.34 4.48
N HIS A 43 15.22 25.29 3.21
CA HIS A 43 14.81 26.49 2.46
C HIS A 43 13.58 27.18 3.07
N LEU A 44 12.56 26.42 3.48
CA LEU A 44 11.37 26.98 4.14
C LEU A 44 11.75 27.71 5.43
N GLN A 45 12.68 27.15 6.20
CA GLN A 45 13.14 27.74 7.45
C GLN A 45 14.00 29.00 7.20
N GLU A 46 14.94 28.97 6.24
CA GLU A 46 15.89 30.06 6.01
C GLU A 46 15.27 31.23 5.21
N THR A 47 14.43 30.94 4.23
CA THR A 47 13.90 31.95 3.28
C THR A 47 12.52 32.46 3.69
N HIS A 48 11.69 31.60 4.27
CA HIS A 48 10.29 31.93 4.56
C HIS A 48 9.99 32.04 6.07
N ASP A 49 10.98 31.76 6.93
CA ASP A 49 10.83 31.66 8.38
C ASP A 49 9.64 30.77 8.76
N PHE A 50 9.52 29.63 8.07
CA PHE A 50 8.41 28.70 8.20
C PHE A 50 8.91 27.27 8.31
N SER A 51 8.39 26.52 9.27
CA SER A 51 8.72 25.11 9.47
C SER A 51 7.46 24.27 9.35
N LEU A 52 7.36 23.52 8.25
CA LEU A 52 6.19 22.66 7.98
C LEU A 52 6.08 21.54 9.03
N ARG A 53 7.20 20.87 9.35
CA ARG A 53 7.24 19.83 10.40
C ARG A 53 6.75 20.36 11.75
N ARG A 54 7.21 21.55 12.18
CA ARG A 54 6.79 22.15 13.45
C ARG A 54 5.31 22.49 13.47
N GLU A 55 4.75 23.03 12.39
CA GLU A 55 3.30 23.33 12.32
C GLU A 55 2.46 22.05 12.39
N ILE A 56 2.87 20.97 11.72
CA ILE A 56 2.20 19.66 11.78
C ILE A 56 2.20 19.11 13.21
N SER A 57 3.37 19.06 13.87
CA SER A 57 3.51 18.54 15.23
C SER A 57 2.78 19.41 16.27
N THR A 58 2.93 20.73 16.20
CA THR A 58 2.32 21.68 17.17
C THR A 58 0.79 21.61 17.11
N ARG A 59 0.23 21.42 15.91
CA ARG A 59 -1.22 21.36 15.69
C ARG A 59 -1.80 19.96 15.77
N LYS A 60 -0.95 18.93 15.98
CA LYS A 60 -1.31 17.51 16.02
C LYS A 60 -2.15 17.09 14.81
N LEU A 61 -1.68 17.43 13.61
CA LEU A 61 -2.41 17.12 12.37
C LEU A 61 -2.22 15.65 11.99
N ASP A 62 -3.31 15.00 11.62
CA ASP A 62 -3.29 13.68 10.97
C ASP A 62 -2.93 13.82 9.47
N THR A 63 -2.89 12.70 8.75
CA THR A 63 -2.58 12.69 7.30
C THR A 63 -3.47 13.66 6.53
N TYR A 64 -4.77 13.64 6.80
CA TYR A 64 -5.75 14.47 6.10
C TYR A 64 -5.58 15.96 6.45
N GLY A 65 -5.37 16.30 7.72
CA GLY A 65 -5.09 17.66 8.15
C GLY A 65 -3.78 18.20 7.56
N THR A 66 -2.78 17.34 7.39
CA THR A 66 -1.51 17.68 6.75
C THR A 66 -1.69 17.97 5.26
N ILE A 67 -2.43 17.13 4.54
CA ILE A 67 -2.79 17.36 3.13
C ILE A 67 -3.53 18.68 2.98
N GLN A 68 -4.52 18.94 3.83
CA GLN A 68 -5.29 20.19 3.84
C GLN A 68 -4.40 21.41 4.09
N LEU A 69 -3.45 21.32 5.03
CA LEU A 69 -2.51 22.40 5.30
C LEU A 69 -1.62 22.69 4.08
N VAL A 70 -1.02 21.67 3.47
CA VAL A 70 -0.15 21.84 2.29
C VAL A 70 -0.93 22.43 1.12
N ASN A 71 -2.14 21.91 0.85
CA ASN A 71 -3.00 22.44 -0.21
C ASN A 71 -3.45 23.87 0.07
N PHE A 72 -3.75 24.21 1.33
CA PHE A 72 -4.04 25.60 1.72
C PHE A 72 -2.84 26.51 1.44
N LEU A 73 -1.62 26.13 1.82
CA LEU A 73 -0.42 26.92 1.55
C LEU A 73 -0.23 27.14 0.04
N ARG A 74 -0.34 26.08 -0.76
CA ARG A 74 -0.20 26.17 -2.22
C ARG A 74 -1.29 27.00 -2.87
N TRP A 75 -2.55 26.85 -2.42
CA TRP A 75 -3.68 27.61 -2.93
C TRP A 75 -3.48 29.11 -2.74
N ASN A 76 -3.08 29.53 -1.54
CA ASN A 76 -2.83 30.95 -1.25
C ASN A 76 -1.65 31.50 -2.04
N THR A 77 -0.60 30.70 -2.24
CA THR A 77 0.54 31.11 -3.08
C THR A 77 0.14 31.25 -4.55
N LEU A 78 -0.73 30.39 -5.08
CA LEU A 78 -1.28 30.52 -6.43
C LEU A 78 -2.20 31.74 -6.58
N ASP A 79 -2.97 32.08 -5.53
CA ASP A 79 -3.82 33.27 -5.48
C ASP A 79 -3.00 34.58 -5.27
N GLY A 80 -1.67 34.48 -5.18
CA GLY A 80 -0.76 35.62 -5.09
C GLY A 80 -0.65 36.23 -3.69
N VAL A 81 -1.12 35.53 -2.66
CA VAL A 81 -1.01 35.95 -1.26
C VAL A 81 0.43 35.76 -0.79
N SER A 82 0.98 36.74 -0.05
CA SER A 82 2.36 36.64 0.43
C SER A 82 2.49 35.65 1.59
N ALA A 83 3.66 35.01 1.72
CA ALA A 83 3.93 34.06 2.81
C ALA A 83 3.63 34.64 4.21
N ASP A 84 3.88 35.94 4.43
CA ASP A 84 3.60 36.60 5.71
C ASP A 84 2.10 36.76 5.98
N GLN A 85 1.30 37.01 4.95
CA GLN A 85 -0.16 37.07 5.07
C GLN A 85 -0.73 35.68 5.38
N VAL A 86 -0.23 34.62 4.73
CA VAL A 86 -0.64 33.24 5.01
C VAL A 86 -0.29 32.85 6.45
N LYS A 87 0.91 33.18 6.92
CA LYS A 87 1.31 32.98 8.32
C LYS A 87 0.41 33.73 9.30
N GLN A 88 0.00 34.96 8.98
CA GLN A 88 -0.91 35.73 9.82
C GLN A 88 -2.32 35.11 9.87
N THR A 89 -2.83 34.59 8.75
CA THR A 89 -4.09 33.85 8.71
C THR A 89 -4.02 32.58 9.55
N LEU A 90 -2.93 31.80 9.43
CA LEU A 90 -2.70 30.61 10.25
C LEU A 90 -2.59 30.90 11.76
N ALA A 91 -2.08 32.08 12.12
CA ALA A 91 -2.00 32.53 13.51
C ALA A 91 -3.35 33.02 14.05
N THR A 92 -4.21 33.59 13.20
CA THR A 92 -5.49 34.18 13.62
C THR A 92 -6.63 33.15 13.64
N GLU A 93 -6.72 32.33 12.59
CA GLU A 93 -7.83 31.38 12.39
C GLU A 93 -7.46 29.94 12.82
N GLY A 94 -6.19 29.68 13.10
CA GLY A 94 -5.74 28.37 13.56
C GLY A 94 -6.03 27.27 12.52
N ASN A 95 -6.55 26.13 12.97
CA ASN A 95 -6.85 24.99 12.11
C ASN A 95 -8.10 25.20 11.22
N ALA A 96 -8.99 26.11 11.61
CA ALA A 96 -10.20 26.42 10.84
C ALA A 96 -9.91 27.10 9.50
N ALA A 97 -8.71 27.68 9.34
CA ALA A 97 -8.27 28.29 8.08
C ALA A 97 -8.26 27.27 6.92
N PHE A 98 -7.78 26.05 7.21
CA PHE A 98 -7.46 25.02 6.22
C PHE A 98 -8.25 23.72 6.37
N GLN A 99 -8.94 23.47 7.49
CA GLN A 99 -9.84 22.30 7.64
C GLN A 99 -11.16 22.50 6.87
N LYS A 100 -11.07 22.52 5.54
CA LYS A 100 -12.21 22.64 4.63
C LYS A 100 -12.10 21.56 3.55
N ASP A 101 -13.24 21.01 3.12
CA ASP A 101 -13.30 19.96 2.10
C ASP A 101 -12.66 20.39 0.77
N GLU A 102 -12.64 21.69 0.49
CA GLU A 102 -12.01 22.29 -0.68
C GLU A 102 -10.49 21.98 -0.75
N PHE A 103 -9.83 21.85 0.40
CA PHE A 103 -8.38 21.57 0.50
C PHE A 103 -8.03 20.08 0.55
N LEU A 104 -9.01 19.18 0.45
CA LEU A 104 -8.75 17.75 0.25
C LEU A 104 -8.41 17.41 -1.21
N LYS A 105 -8.59 18.38 -2.12
CA LYS A 105 -8.22 18.23 -3.53
C LYS A 105 -6.80 18.75 -3.73
N PRO A 106 -5.90 17.95 -4.33
CA PRO A 106 -4.53 18.38 -4.58
C PRO A 106 -4.52 19.60 -5.50
N VAL A 107 -3.79 20.64 -5.09
CA VAL A 107 -3.64 21.87 -5.87
C VAL A 107 -2.63 21.68 -7.01
N VAL A 108 -1.64 20.83 -6.78
CA VAL A 108 -0.62 20.41 -7.75
C VAL A 108 -0.80 18.92 -8.01
N ALA A 109 -0.87 18.51 -9.27
CA ALA A 109 -0.94 17.11 -9.64
C ALA A 109 0.38 16.40 -9.26
N ASP A 110 0.27 15.19 -8.71
CA ASP A 110 1.40 14.33 -8.33
C ASP A 110 2.42 14.99 -7.39
N ASP A 111 1.95 15.81 -6.45
CA ASP A 111 2.80 16.57 -5.51
C ASP A 111 3.61 15.64 -4.58
N PRO A 112 4.95 15.52 -4.76
CA PRO A 112 5.78 14.63 -3.96
C PRO A 112 5.72 14.94 -2.46
N LEU A 113 5.45 16.21 -2.11
CA LEU A 113 5.37 16.65 -0.71
C LEU A 113 4.18 16.02 0.03
N LEU A 114 3.10 15.64 -0.66
CA LEU A 114 1.95 15.00 -0.01
C LEU A 114 2.22 13.54 0.38
N TYR A 115 3.20 12.89 -0.24
CA TYR A 115 3.54 11.48 -0.01
C TYR A 115 4.70 11.29 0.97
N CYS A 116 5.55 12.30 1.15
CA CYS A 116 6.75 12.21 2.00
C CYS A 116 6.54 12.81 3.41
N LEU A 117 5.35 13.31 3.73
CA LEU A 117 5.02 13.79 5.06
C LEU A 117 4.50 12.60 5.88
N ASP A 118 5.42 11.72 6.31
CA ASP A 118 5.11 10.65 7.25
C ASP A 118 4.57 11.28 8.55
N CYS A 119 3.25 11.29 8.69
CA CYS A 119 2.55 11.63 9.93
C CYS A 119 2.67 10.53 11.01
N ASP A 120 3.37 9.44 10.69
CA ASP A 120 3.66 8.31 11.58
C ASP A 120 5.06 8.42 12.22
N SER A 121 5.56 9.63 12.48
CA SER A 121 6.51 9.78 13.59
C SER A 121 5.74 9.49 14.88
N SER A 122 5.62 8.21 15.22
CA SER A 122 5.36 7.74 16.57
C SER A 122 6.57 8.08 17.45
N ASP A 123 6.87 9.37 17.54
CA ASP A 123 7.66 9.96 18.61
C ASP A 123 6.62 10.54 19.59
N ASP A 124 5.89 9.64 20.27
CA ASP A 124 5.28 9.97 21.56
C ASP A 124 6.41 10.12 22.60
N GLU A 125 7.26 11.12 22.41
CA GLU A 125 7.99 11.75 23.52
C GLU A 125 7.13 12.93 24.00
N ASP A 126 6.07 12.63 24.75
CA ASP A 126 5.32 13.69 25.45
C ASP A 126 6.11 14.12 26.69
N GLU A 127 6.58 15.35 26.63
CA GLU A 127 7.39 16.03 27.61
C GLU A 127 6.66 16.26 28.94
N GLY A 128 7.47 16.35 29.99
CA GLY A 128 7.10 16.48 31.39
C GLY A 128 6.10 17.60 31.73
N ASN A 129 5.12 17.22 32.54
CA ASN A 129 4.31 18.12 33.36
C ASN A 129 5.20 18.84 34.41
N PRO A 130 5.11 20.17 34.63
CA PRO A 130 6.11 20.92 35.42
C PRO A 130 6.04 20.79 36.96
N ASP A 131 5.35 19.81 37.53
CA ASP A 131 4.98 19.82 38.97
C ASP A 131 5.57 18.68 39.81
N GLU A 132 6.79 18.20 39.53
CA GLU A 132 7.50 17.28 40.43
C GLU A 132 8.99 17.60 40.61
N GLU A 133 9.31 18.85 40.97
CA GLU A 133 10.55 19.15 41.69
C GLU A 133 10.45 18.65 43.15
N GLN A 134 10.57 17.33 43.36
CA GLN A 134 11.07 16.73 44.62
C GLN A 134 11.05 15.17 44.56
N LYS A 135 12.02 14.56 43.85
CA LYS A 135 12.55 13.19 44.15
C LYS A 135 13.70 12.82 43.22
N SER A 136 14.81 13.55 43.30
CA SER A 136 16.08 13.10 42.71
C SER A 136 16.70 11.99 43.57
N GLU A 137 17.46 11.11 42.92
CA GLU A 137 18.41 10.11 43.44
C GLU A 137 18.05 8.61 43.39
N LYS A 138 16.93 8.16 42.80
CA LYS A 138 16.69 6.70 42.59
C LYS A 138 16.36 6.22 41.17
N ALA A 139 16.17 7.10 40.19
CA ALA A 139 15.72 6.72 38.84
C ALA A 139 16.86 6.55 37.80
N GLY A 140 18.11 6.87 38.16
CA GLY A 140 19.24 6.81 37.23
C GLY A 140 19.74 5.39 36.90
N ASP A 141 19.61 4.46 37.86
CA ASP A 141 20.09 3.08 37.68
C ASP A 141 19.15 2.26 36.77
N ASP A 142 17.83 2.49 36.84
CA ASP A 142 16.84 1.72 36.06
C ASP A 142 16.88 2.04 34.55
N VAL A 143 17.23 3.28 34.17
CA VAL A 143 17.33 3.69 32.76
C VAL A 143 18.62 3.17 32.12
N ALA A 144 19.73 3.16 32.87
CA ALA A 144 21.00 2.62 32.40
C ALA A 144 20.93 1.10 32.17
N ASP A 145 20.26 0.38 33.06
CA ASP A 145 20.03 -1.06 32.92
C ASP A 145 19.13 -1.40 31.73
N LEU A 146 18.11 -0.57 31.45
CA LEU A 146 17.23 -0.76 30.31
C LEU A 146 17.95 -0.53 28.97
N ILE A 147 18.80 0.51 28.90
CA ILE A 147 19.64 0.79 27.72
C ILE A 147 20.63 -0.35 27.49
N ALA A 148 21.28 -0.86 28.54
CA ALA A 148 22.20 -1.98 28.41
C ALA A 148 21.49 -3.25 27.90
N LYS A 149 20.25 -3.50 28.34
CA LYS A 149 19.45 -4.63 27.89
C LYS A 149 19.02 -4.51 26.43
N LEU A 150 18.56 -3.33 26.01
CA LEU A 150 18.21 -3.04 24.63
C LEU A 150 19.41 -3.12 23.68
N GLN A 151 20.60 -2.70 24.15
CA GLN A 151 21.83 -2.82 23.36
C GLN A 151 22.28 -4.27 23.19
N LEU A 152 22.07 -5.11 24.21
CA LEU A 152 22.35 -6.55 24.13
C LEU A 152 21.42 -7.24 23.13
N GLU A 153 20.11 -6.95 23.19
CA GLU A 153 19.12 -7.49 22.26
C GLU A 153 19.42 -7.06 20.82
N ASN A 154 19.78 -5.80 20.59
CA ASN A 154 20.24 -5.32 19.29
C ASN A 154 21.51 -6.04 18.78
N GLN A 155 22.44 -6.41 19.67
CA GLN A 155 23.61 -7.19 19.27
C GLN A 155 23.24 -8.63 18.91
N GLU A 156 22.35 -9.26 19.66
CA GLU A 156 21.86 -10.61 19.37
C GLU A 156 21.11 -10.66 18.03
N LEU A 157 20.23 -9.69 17.77
CA LEU A 157 19.55 -9.56 16.48
C LEU A 157 20.52 -9.37 15.32
N LYS A 158 21.56 -8.55 15.48
CA LYS A 158 22.62 -8.38 14.46
C LYS A 158 23.39 -9.68 14.21
N GLN A 159 23.67 -10.45 15.26
CA GLN A 159 24.32 -11.76 15.12
C GLN A 159 23.41 -12.78 14.43
N GLN A 160 22.11 -12.77 14.74
CA GLN A 160 21.13 -13.60 14.04
C GLN A 160 21.05 -13.22 12.56
N MET A 161 20.92 -11.93 12.23
CA MET A 161 20.94 -11.43 10.85
C MET A 161 22.21 -11.85 10.11
N THR A 162 23.38 -11.77 10.76
CA THR A 162 24.65 -12.20 10.16
C THR A 162 24.68 -13.72 9.93
N LYS A 163 24.09 -14.50 10.84
CA LYS A 163 23.97 -15.96 10.72
C LYS A 163 23.00 -16.35 9.59
N TYR A 164 21.86 -15.69 9.48
CA TYR A 164 20.91 -15.88 8.38
C TYR A 164 21.52 -15.47 7.04
N SER A 165 22.18 -14.32 6.98
CA SER A 165 22.90 -13.86 5.78
C SER A 165 24.00 -14.84 5.35
N LYS A 166 24.72 -15.43 6.31
CA LYS A 166 25.72 -16.46 6.03
C LYS A 166 25.07 -17.76 5.55
N LEU A 167 23.97 -18.19 6.15
CA LEU A 167 23.23 -19.40 5.72
C LEU A 167 22.70 -19.25 4.29
N VAL A 168 22.15 -18.07 3.95
CA VAL A 168 21.70 -17.73 2.60
C VAL A 168 22.88 -17.74 1.63
N ARG A 169 24.02 -17.14 2.01
CA ARG A 169 25.23 -17.13 1.18
C ARG A 169 25.78 -18.55 0.96
N ASP A 170 25.82 -19.39 2.00
CA ASP A 170 26.28 -20.77 1.89
C ASP A 170 25.32 -21.61 1.01
N PHE A 171 24.01 -21.34 1.04
CA PHE A 171 23.03 -21.96 0.14
C PHE A 171 23.20 -21.53 -1.33
N VAL A 172 23.62 -20.29 -1.57
CA VAL A 172 23.86 -19.73 -2.91
C VAL A 172 25.20 -20.22 -3.49
N VAL A 173 26.17 -20.62 -2.66
CA VAL A 173 27.52 -21.00 -3.11
C VAL A 173 27.67 -22.50 -3.40
N ASP A 174 26.84 -23.38 -2.82
CA ASP A 174 26.90 -24.83 -3.10
C ASP A 174 26.14 -25.30 -4.36
N GLY A 175 25.65 -24.36 -5.17
CA GLY A 175 24.94 -24.60 -6.43
C GLY A 175 25.78 -24.29 -7.67
N GLU A 176 26.92 -24.94 -7.88
CA GLU A 176 27.60 -24.93 -9.18
C GLU A 176 26.77 -25.72 -10.22
N SER A 177 25.82 -25.04 -10.87
CA SER A 177 25.28 -25.43 -12.17
C SER A 177 25.28 -24.21 -13.07
N SER A 178 26.24 -24.17 -13.98
CA SER A 178 26.34 -23.20 -15.06
C SER A 178 25.12 -23.29 -15.99
N ALA A 179 24.19 -22.36 -15.84
CA ALA A 179 23.23 -22.00 -16.88
C ALA A 179 23.24 -20.48 -17.07
N PRO A 180 23.00 -19.97 -18.29
CA PRO A 180 23.10 -18.54 -18.58
C PRO A 180 22.07 -17.79 -17.75
N VAL A 181 22.51 -16.67 -17.15
CA VAL A 181 21.60 -15.72 -16.49
C VAL A 181 20.72 -15.14 -17.60
N GLU A 182 19.46 -15.53 -17.64
CA GLU A 182 18.44 -14.88 -18.47
C GLU A 182 18.06 -13.56 -17.79
N ASP A 183 18.26 -12.47 -18.53
CA ASP A 183 17.77 -11.13 -18.23
C ASP A 183 16.23 -11.10 -18.31
N ALA A 184 15.57 -11.17 -17.15
CA ALA A 184 14.30 -10.52 -16.86
C ALA A 184 14.13 -10.54 -15.34
N ALA A 185 14.04 -9.38 -14.71
CA ALA A 185 13.71 -9.31 -13.29
C ALA A 185 12.27 -9.83 -13.09
N ASP A 186 12.13 -11.08 -12.66
CA ASP A 186 10.85 -11.72 -12.31
C ASP A 186 10.31 -11.13 -10.99
N ASN A 187 9.91 -9.86 -11.05
CA ASN A 187 9.31 -9.13 -9.93
C ASN A 187 7.92 -9.71 -9.57
N ASP A 188 7.29 -10.34 -10.56
CA ASP A 188 6.05 -11.08 -10.44
C ASP A 188 6.19 -12.18 -9.39
N THR A 189 7.19 -13.06 -9.48
CA THR A 189 7.35 -14.16 -8.52
C THR A 189 7.55 -13.67 -7.08
N TYR A 190 8.34 -12.61 -6.87
CA TYR A 190 8.51 -11.99 -5.55
C TYR A 190 7.17 -11.50 -4.96
N TYR A 191 6.34 -10.86 -5.79
CA TYR A 191 5.02 -10.38 -5.38
C TYR A 191 4.12 -11.52 -4.88
N PHE A 192 3.94 -12.58 -5.67
CA PHE A 192 3.03 -13.67 -5.27
C PHE A 192 3.60 -14.55 -4.15
N ASP A 193 4.93 -14.67 -4.04
CA ASP A 193 5.58 -15.40 -2.96
C ASP A 193 5.34 -14.74 -1.60
N SER A 194 5.21 -13.41 -1.55
CA SER A 194 4.83 -12.70 -0.32
C SER A 194 3.48 -13.17 0.22
N TYR A 195 2.51 -13.42 -0.66
CA TYR A 195 1.17 -13.91 -0.30
C TYR A 195 1.12 -15.41 -0.01
N SER A 196 2.21 -16.16 -0.18
CA SER A 196 2.26 -17.56 0.27
C SER A 196 2.33 -17.67 1.80
N GLN A 197 2.66 -16.58 2.50
CA GLN A 197 2.77 -16.56 3.95
C GLN A 197 1.41 -16.39 4.66
N VAL A 198 1.12 -17.28 5.61
CA VAL A 198 -0.11 -17.23 6.44
C VAL A 198 -0.25 -15.92 7.22
N GLY A 199 0.85 -15.23 7.53
CA GLY A 199 0.86 -13.98 8.29
C GLY A 199 0.01 -12.88 7.65
N ILE A 200 0.20 -12.62 6.36
CA ILE A 200 -0.50 -11.58 5.61
C ILE A 200 -2.00 -11.90 5.53
N HIS A 201 -2.35 -13.16 5.25
CA HIS A 201 -3.75 -13.59 5.22
C HIS A 201 -4.43 -13.49 6.57
N ARG A 202 -3.72 -13.73 7.67
CA ARG A 202 -4.26 -13.56 9.02
C ARG A 202 -4.60 -12.10 9.27
N GLU A 203 -3.68 -11.19 8.98
CA GLU A 203 -3.89 -9.75 9.14
C GLU A 203 -5.11 -9.28 8.34
N MET A 204 -5.16 -9.65 7.06
CA MET A 204 -6.29 -9.39 6.17
C MET A 204 -7.61 -9.91 6.75
N ILE A 205 -7.70 -11.16 7.19
CA ILE A 205 -8.93 -11.75 7.73
C ILE A 205 -9.34 -11.10 9.07
N THR A 206 -8.37 -10.71 9.90
CA THR A 206 -8.65 -10.05 11.18
C THR A 206 -9.10 -8.60 11.04
N ASP A 207 -8.84 -7.96 9.90
CA ASP A 207 -9.46 -6.68 9.55
C ASP A 207 -10.97 -6.89 9.34
N ARG A 208 -11.73 -6.44 10.34
CA ARG A 208 -13.19 -6.54 10.35
C ARG A 208 -13.83 -5.58 9.38
N VAL A 209 -13.30 -4.37 9.19
CA VAL A 209 -13.91 -3.38 8.29
C VAL A 209 -13.83 -3.91 6.86
N ARG A 210 -12.65 -4.41 6.47
CA ARG A 210 -12.42 -5.05 5.18
C ARG A 210 -13.29 -6.30 5.01
N THR A 211 -13.15 -7.27 5.90
CA THR A 211 -13.79 -8.59 5.74
C THR A 211 -15.30 -8.53 5.91
N ASP A 212 -15.82 -7.78 6.90
CA ASP A 212 -17.26 -7.61 7.08
C ASP A 212 -17.86 -6.77 5.95
N GLY A 213 -17.11 -5.84 5.35
CA GLY A 213 -17.52 -5.09 4.16
C GLY A 213 -17.92 -6.01 3.00
N TYR A 214 -16.99 -6.88 2.58
CA TYR A 214 -17.27 -7.89 1.54
C TYR A 214 -18.34 -8.88 1.97
N ARG A 215 -18.27 -9.39 3.21
CA ARG A 215 -19.27 -10.33 3.74
C ARG A 215 -20.67 -9.75 3.64
N ASN A 216 -20.86 -8.52 4.09
CA ASN A 216 -22.17 -7.85 4.09
C ASN A 216 -22.64 -7.55 2.66
N ALA A 217 -21.74 -7.15 1.76
CA ALA A 217 -22.09 -6.94 0.36
C ALA A 217 -22.59 -8.22 -0.31
N ILE A 218 -21.99 -9.37 0.00
CA ILE A 218 -22.36 -10.67 -0.59
C ILE A 218 -23.58 -11.27 0.11
N ILE A 219 -23.50 -11.49 1.43
CA ILE A 219 -24.50 -12.24 2.22
C ILE A 219 -25.83 -11.49 2.32
N ASN A 220 -25.83 -10.15 2.33
CA ASN A 220 -27.09 -9.39 2.39
C ASN A 220 -27.77 -9.24 1.02
N ASN A 221 -27.14 -9.71 -0.06
CA ASN A 221 -27.68 -9.66 -1.41
C ASN A 221 -27.79 -11.05 -2.07
N PRO A 222 -28.38 -12.06 -1.39
CA PRO A 222 -28.42 -13.43 -1.92
C PRO A 222 -29.17 -13.53 -3.26
N GLN A 223 -30.12 -12.64 -3.53
CA GLN A 223 -30.83 -12.56 -4.81
C GLN A 223 -29.91 -12.29 -6.02
N VAL A 224 -28.74 -11.68 -5.79
CA VAL A 224 -27.75 -11.40 -6.84
C VAL A 224 -26.90 -12.64 -7.12
N PHE A 225 -26.53 -13.37 -6.06
CA PHE A 225 -25.62 -14.52 -6.14
C PHE A 225 -26.33 -15.85 -6.39
N LYS A 226 -27.61 -15.96 -6.05
CA LYS A 226 -28.35 -17.21 -6.14
C LYS A 226 -28.37 -17.75 -7.58
N ASP A 227 -28.01 -19.03 -7.70
CA ASP A 227 -27.97 -19.77 -8.96
C ASP A 227 -26.99 -19.17 -10.00
N LYS A 228 -26.01 -18.36 -9.56
CA LYS A 228 -25.00 -17.71 -10.41
C LYS A 228 -23.63 -18.40 -10.39
N VAL A 229 -22.86 -18.15 -11.44
CA VAL A 229 -21.44 -18.53 -11.52
C VAL A 229 -20.58 -17.33 -11.12
N VAL A 230 -19.76 -17.51 -10.09
CA VAL A 230 -18.92 -16.45 -9.50
C VAL A 230 -17.44 -16.74 -9.73
N LEU A 231 -16.67 -15.73 -10.13
CA LEU A 231 -15.21 -15.77 -10.20
C LEU A 231 -14.62 -14.96 -9.05
N ASP A 232 -13.72 -15.56 -8.28
CA ASP A 232 -12.97 -14.91 -7.19
C ASP A 232 -11.50 -14.77 -7.63
N VAL A 233 -11.09 -13.56 -8.02
CA VAL A 233 -9.76 -13.27 -8.57
C VAL A 233 -8.83 -12.87 -7.44
N GLY A 234 -7.75 -13.65 -7.24
CA GLY A 234 -6.86 -13.50 -6.09
C GLY A 234 -7.53 -14.02 -4.83
N CYS A 235 -8.06 -15.25 -4.88
CA CYS A 235 -8.94 -15.75 -3.81
C CYS A 235 -8.24 -15.92 -2.46
N GLY A 236 -6.90 -15.95 -2.42
CA GLY A 236 -6.11 -16.13 -1.22
C GLY A 236 -6.55 -17.39 -0.48
N THR A 237 -7.04 -17.22 0.75
CA THR A 237 -7.59 -18.31 1.59
C THR A 237 -8.96 -18.84 1.16
N GLY A 238 -9.61 -18.21 0.17
CA GLY A 238 -10.94 -18.58 -0.32
C GLY A 238 -12.11 -18.03 0.52
N ILE A 239 -11.87 -17.04 1.38
CA ILE A 239 -12.91 -16.48 2.27
C ILE A 239 -14.06 -15.84 1.50
N LEU A 240 -13.77 -15.08 0.44
CA LEU A 240 -14.80 -14.45 -0.41
C LEU A 240 -15.57 -15.50 -1.22
N SER A 241 -14.85 -16.49 -1.76
CA SER A 241 -15.45 -17.66 -2.39
C SER A 241 -16.46 -18.37 -1.48
N MET A 242 -16.14 -18.54 -0.19
CA MET A 242 -17.05 -19.13 0.79
C MET A 242 -18.27 -18.25 1.08
N PHE A 243 -18.12 -16.92 1.14
CA PHE A 243 -19.28 -16.03 1.25
C PHE A 243 -20.20 -16.12 0.04
N ALA A 244 -19.65 -16.20 -1.18
CA ALA A 244 -20.44 -16.35 -2.39
C ALA A 244 -21.21 -17.69 -2.41
N ALA A 245 -20.57 -18.79 -2.00
CA ALA A 245 -21.24 -20.08 -1.85
C ALA A 245 -22.37 -20.02 -0.79
N GLN A 246 -22.13 -19.38 0.36
CA GLN A 246 -23.15 -19.17 1.40
C GLN A 246 -24.33 -18.32 0.92
N ALA A 247 -24.10 -17.36 0.03
CA ALA A 247 -25.15 -16.54 -0.58
C ALA A 247 -25.97 -17.29 -1.65
N GLY A 248 -25.62 -18.54 -1.97
CA GLY A 248 -26.37 -19.42 -2.86
C GLY A 248 -25.85 -19.49 -4.30
N ALA A 249 -24.59 -19.10 -4.54
CA ALA A 249 -23.95 -19.30 -5.85
C ALA A 249 -24.05 -20.77 -6.30
N ALA A 250 -24.38 -20.98 -7.57
CA ALA A 250 -24.44 -22.32 -8.16
C ALA A 250 -23.03 -22.92 -8.30
N LYS A 251 -22.05 -22.07 -8.61
CA LYS A 251 -20.65 -22.43 -8.75
C LYS A 251 -19.77 -21.23 -8.43
N VAL A 252 -18.66 -21.47 -7.76
CA VAL A 252 -17.63 -20.46 -7.49
C VAL A 252 -16.30 -20.97 -8.00
N ILE A 253 -15.57 -20.14 -8.73
CA ILE A 253 -14.24 -20.44 -9.25
C ILE A 253 -13.28 -19.45 -8.60
N GLY A 254 -12.44 -19.92 -7.68
CA GLY A 254 -11.38 -19.11 -7.09
C GLY A 254 -10.08 -19.30 -7.85
N ILE A 255 -9.37 -18.21 -8.12
CA ILE A 255 -8.05 -18.23 -8.77
C ILE A 255 -7.03 -17.58 -7.85
N ASP A 256 -5.94 -18.27 -7.58
CA ASP A 256 -4.78 -17.72 -6.89
C ASP A 256 -3.48 -18.30 -7.45
N ARG A 257 -2.48 -17.46 -7.71
CA ARG A 257 -1.19 -17.92 -8.23
C ARG A 257 -0.31 -18.52 -7.13
N SER A 258 -0.42 -17.99 -5.90
CA SER A 258 0.46 -18.33 -4.78
C SER A 258 0.22 -19.75 -4.27
N GLU A 259 1.09 -20.23 -3.39
CA GLU A 259 0.88 -21.50 -2.69
C GLU A 259 -0.37 -21.49 -1.81
N MET A 260 -0.89 -20.30 -1.48
CA MET A 260 -2.14 -20.18 -0.73
C MET A 260 -3.33 -20.79 -1.46
N GLY A 261 -3.30 -20.87 -2.79
CA GLY A 261 -4.35 -21.55 -3.57
C GLY A 261 -4.47 -23.05 -3.22
N ASP A 262 -3.38 -23.72 -2.83
CA ASP A 262 -3.43 -25.11 -2.38
C ASP A 262 -4.08 -25.21 -0.98
N VAL A 263 -3.70 -24.31 -0.07
CA VAL A 263 -4.29 -24.21 1.27
C VAL A 263 -5.79 -23.87 1.19
N ALA A 264 -6.18 -23.00 0.27
CA ALA A 264 -7.58 -22.63 0.04
C ALA A 264 -8.43 -23.84 -0.36
N ARG A 265 -7.91 -24.78 -1.16
CA ARG A 265 -8.62 -26.04 -1.46
C ARG A 265 -8.89 -26.85 -0.19
N GLU A 266 -7.91 -26.94 0.70
CA GLU A 266 -8.08 -27.64 1.97
C GLU A 266 -9.10 -26.94 2.88
N ILE A 267 -9.06 -25.60 2.96
CA ILE A 267 -10.02 -24.80 3.73
C ILE A 267 -11.44 -24.99 3.19
N VAL A 268 -11.63 -24.89 1.86
CA VAL A 268 -12.91 -25.09 1.20
C VAL A 268 -13.47 -26.49 1.49
N ALA A 269 -12.61 -27.51 1.40
CA ALA A 269 -13.00 -28.89 1.67
C ALA A 269 -13.36 -29.12 3.14
N ALA A 270 -12.58 -28.57 4.07
CA ALA A 270 -12.85 -28.65 5.50
C ALA A 270 -14.18 -28.00 5.90
N ASN A 271 -14.63 -26.98 5.13
CA ASN A 271 -15.91 -26.29 5.35
C ASN A 271 -17.08 -26.89 4.56
N GLY A 272 -16.87 -27.99 3.82
CA GLY A 272 -17.94 -28.68 3.09
C GLY A 272 -18.42 -27.95 1.82
N PHE A 273 -17.59 -27.07 1.25
CA PHE A 273 -17.94 -26.31 0.05
C PHE A 273 -17.34 -26.89 -1.25
N SER A 274 -16.70 -28.07 -1.20
CA SER A 274 -16.05 -28.70 -2.36
C SER A 274 -16.98 -28.93 -3.56
N ASP A 275 -18.28 -29.09 -3.32
CA ASP A 275 -19.26 -29.33 -4.38
C ASP A 275 -19.61 -28.05 -5.16
N VAL A 276 -19.34 -26.88 -4.58
CA VAL A 276 -19.71 -25.56 -5.13
C VAL A 276 -18.49 -24.76 -5.55
N ILE A 277 -17.40 -24.81 -4.77
CA ILE A 277 -16.21 -24.00 -4.97
C ILE A 277 -15.09 -24.84 -5.60
N THR A 278 -14.54 -24.37 -6.72
CA THR A 278 -13.36 -24.93 -7.37
C THR A 278 -12.22 -23.90 -7.31
N ILE A 279 -11.06 -24.27 -6.77
CA ILE A 279 -9.87 -23.41 -6.74
C ILE A 279 -8.87 -23.84 -7.81
N LEU A 280 -8.50 -22.91 -8.68
CA LEU A 280 -7.51 -23.07 -9.73
C LEU A 280 -6.24 -22.32 -9.33
N ARG A 281 -5.09 -23.01 -9.37
CA ARG A 281 -3.80 -22.38 -9.07
C ARG A 281 -3.15 -21.89 -10.36
N GLY A 282 -2.80 -20.60 -10.41
CA GLY A 282 -2.14 -19.98 -11.56
C GLY A 282 -2.52 -18.51 -11.75
N LYS A 283 -1.98 -17.90 -12.80
CA LYS A 283 -2.33 -16.52 -13.21
C LYS A 283 -3.69 -16.53 -13.91
N VAL A 284 -4.54 -15.53 -13.63
CA VAL A 284 -5.88 -15.47 -14.25
C VAL A 284 -5.80 -15.31 -15.77
N GLU A 285 -4.72 -14.71 -16.27
CA GLU A 285 -4.43 -14.49 -17.68
C GLU A 285 -4.05 -15.78 -18.41
N GLU A 286 -3.61 -16.81 -17.69
CA GLU A 286 -3.11 -18.08 -18.24
C GLU A 286 -4.07 -19.26 -18.00
N ILE A 287 -5.09 -19.08 -17.16
CA ILE A 287 -6.04 -20.13 -16.80
C ILE A 287 -7.25 -20.13 -17.73
N GLU A 288 -7.50 -21.27 -18.38
CA GLU A 288 -8.79 -21.52 -19.02
C GLU A 288 -9.86 -21.84 -17.96
N LEU A 289 -10.90 -21.02 -17.91
CA LEU A 289 -12.03 -21.25 -17.02
C LEU A 289 -12.84 -22.47 -17.48
N PRO A 290 -13.36 -23.29 -16.55
CA PRO A 290 -14.22 -24.43 -16.88
C PRO A 290 -15.64 -24.02 -17.32
N VAL A 291 -15.83 -22.76 -17.70
CA VAL A 291 -17.09 -22.11 -18.10
C VAL A 291 -16.77 -21.02 -19.13
N ASP A 292 -17.65 -20.83 -20.10
CA ASP A 292 -17.45 -19.80 -21.14
C ASP A 292 -17.60 -18.37 -20.58
N LYS A 293 -18.46 -18.19 -19.56
CA LYS A 293 -18.76 -16.89 -18.93
C LYS A 293 -19.07 -17.06 -17.46
N VAL A 294 -18.79 -16.01 -16.70
CA VAL A 294 -19.18 -15.86 -15.29
C VAL A 294 -20.18 -14.72 -15.16
N ASP A 295 -21.10 -14.83 -14.19
CA ASP A 295 -22.11 -13.80 -13.94
C ASP A 295 -21.56 -12.67 -13.05
N ILE A 296 -20.68 -13.02 -12.11
CA ILE A 296 -20.16 -12.11 -11.08
C ILE A 296 -18.66 -12.32 -10.94
N ILE A 297 -17.93 -11.22 -10.81
CA ILE A 297 -16.52 -11.23 -10.41
C ILE A 297 -16.43 -10.56 -9.04
N VAL A 298 -15.82 -11.25 -8.09
CA VAL A 298 -15.41 -10.71 -6.79
C VAL A 298 -13.89 -10.75 -6.73
N SER A 299 -13.30 -9.74 -6.09
CA SER A 299 -11.86 -9.67 -5.89
C SER A 299 -11.58 -8.65 -4.81
N GLU A 300 -10.63 -8.97 -3.95
CA GLU A 300 -10.01 -7.99 -3.07
C GLU A 300 -8.66 -7.64 -3.65
N TRP A 301 -8.63 -6.49 -4.33
CA TRP A 301 -7.50 -6.01 -5.12
C TRP A 301 -6.88 -4.72 -4.57
N MET A 302 -7.47 -4.16 -3.51
CA MET A 302 -7.10 -2.84 -3.00
C MET A 302 -6.14 -3.00 -1.82
N ALA A 303 -4.84 -2.91 -2.09
CA ALA A 303 -3.81 -2.83 -1.07
C ALA A 303 -3.69 -1.39 -0.47
N THR A 304 -2.99 -1.26 0.66
CA THR A 304 -2.92 -0.07 1.53
C THR A 304 -2.41 1.22 0.85
N VAL A 305 -1.91 1.16 -0.38
CA VAL A 305 -1.74 2.32 -1.26
C VAL A 305 -2.14 1.85 -2.65
N PHE A 306 -2.76 2.71 -3.46
CA PHE A 306 -3.14 2.50 -4.89
C PHE A 306 -1.96 2.12 -5.83
N TYR A 307 -0.87 1.57 -5.29
CA TYR A 307 0.40 1.29 -5.94
C TYR A 307 0.58 -0.20 -6.33
N MET A 308 -0.26 -1.12 -5.84
CA MET A 308 -0.12 -2.56 -6.14
C MET A 308 -1.11 -3.03 -7.23
N ASN A 309 -0.52 -3.45 -8.35
CA ASN A 309 -1.14 -3.89 -9.60
C ASN A 309 -2.07 -5.12 -9.46
N LEU A 310 -3.34 -4.92 -9.07
CA LEU A 310 -4.43 -5.86 -9.45
C LEU A 310 -5.51 -5.21 -10.33
N CYS A 311 -5.45 -3.89 -10.56
CA CYS A 311 -6.42 -3.18 -11.39
C CYS A 311 -6.42 -3.69 -12.85
N TRP A 312 -5.25 -4.05 -13.39
CA TRP A 312 -5.10 -4.59 -14.75
C TRP A 312 -5.66 -6.00 -14.89
N THR A 313 -5.35 -6.89 -13.94
CA THR A 313 -5.84 -8.27 -13.87
C THR A 313 -7.38 -8.34 -13.91
N LEU A 314 -8.06 -7.41 -13.26
CA LEU A 314 -9.52 -7.28 -13.34
C LEU A 314 -10.01 -6.79 -14.70
N CYS A 315 -9.29 -5.89 -15.38
CA CYS A 315 -9.62 -5.47 -16.74
C CYS A 315 -9.44 -6.60 -17.76
N CYS A 316 -8.37 -7.41 -17.66
CA CYS A 316 -8.15 -8.57 -18.54
C CYS A 316 -9.28 -9.61 -18.44
N SER A 317 -9.84 -9.84 -17.25
CA SER A 317 -11.00 -10.73 -17.07
C SER A 317 -12.26 -10.29 -17.84
N ARG A 318 -12.29 -9.03 -18.32
CA ARG A 318 -13.40 -8.45 -19.09
C ARG A 318 -13.16 -8.47 -20.61
N VAL A 319 -11.94 -8.79 -21.07
CA VAL A 319 -11.51 -8.65 -22.48
C VAL A 319 -11.10 -10.00 -23.07
N THR A 320 -12.09 -10.88 -23.30
CA THR A 320 -12.02 -11.93 -24.34
C THR A 320 -13.29 -11.95 -25.19
N SER A 321 -13.95 -10.78 -25.30
CA SER A 321 -15.07 -10.57 -26.21
C SER A 321 -14.56 -9.97 -27.52
N GLY A 322 -14.11 -10.84 -28.43
CA GLY A 322 -13.79 -10.53 -29.82
C GLY A 322 -13.93 -11.77 -30.67
#